data_AF-A0A068YZ90-F1
#
_entry.id   AF-A0A068YZ90-F1
#
_cell.length_a   1.000
_cell.length_b   1.000
_cell.length_c   1.000
_cell.angle_alpha   90.00
_cell.angle_beta   90.00
_cell.angle_gamma   90.00
#
_symmetry.space_group_name_H-M   'P 1'
#
loop_
_entity.id
_entity.type
_entity.pdbx_description
1 polymer ?
#
loop_
_entity_poly.entity_id
_entity_poly.type
_entity_poly.pdbx_seq_one_letter_code
_entity_poly.pdbx_strand_id
1 'polypeptide(L)'
;MNAKTFNGLLKQVARLTLHQRELLRKRLDTLDGGEQKVLAVIESPRSEHPRSCPHCHGTELDRHGQVSGLQRYRCQTCHRTFNALTGTTLARLRKKDKWLGFSAALVASQPLRPAAAALQVHRNTTLRWRHRFLNSVKADRPTTLQGITEADETYFLESRKGCRKLERPARRRGGKAGKPGLSNEQVCVLVARERTGQTLDWVMGRGQMSKAELASALQSVLAKDALLVSPPCQTSCRSIMIAEKPQRSTIYDKKSSFP
;
A
#
# COMPACT_ATOMS: atom_id res chain seq x y z
N MET A 1 -19.21 -16.50 26.49
CA MET A 1 -20.63 -16.32 26.91
C MET A 1 -21.50 -17.14 25.96
N ASN A 2 -22.50 -17.87 26.45
CA ASN A 2 -23.41 -18.61 25.55
C ASN A 2 -24.49 -17.66 24.98
N ALA A 3 -25.16 -18.06 23.90
CA ALA A 3 -26.12 -17.18 23.21
C ALA A 3 -27.26 -16.70 24.13
N LYS A 4 -27.75 -17.55 25.04
CA LYS A 4 -28.83 -17.21 25.97
C LYS A 4 -28.40 -16.14 26.99
N THR A 5 -27.23 -16.31 27.60
CA THR A 5 -26.67 -15.31 28.54
C THR A 5 -26.36 -13.99 27.85
N PHE A 6 -25.82 -14.04 26.63
CA PHE A 6 -25.55 -12.83 25.85
C PHE A 6 -26.82 -12.08 25.48
N ASN A 7 -27.86 -12.79 25.03
CA ASN A 7 -29.16 -12.18 24.75
C ASN A 7 -29.80 -11.58 26.03
N GLY A 8 -29.60 -12.21 27.19
CA GLY A 8 -30.00 -11.66 28.49
C GLY A 8 -29.32 -10.32 28.79
N LEU A 9 -28.00 -10.23 28.57
CA LEU A 9 -27.24 -9.00 28.73
C LEU A 9 -27.68 -7.91 27.75
N LEU A 10 -27.94 -8.24 26.47
CA LEU A 10 -28.44 -7.28 25.49
C LEU A 10 -29.77 -6.64 25.90
N LYS A 11 -30.68 -7.42 26.49
CA LYS A 11 -31.94 -6.90 27.04
C LYS A 11 -31.71 -5.91 28.19
N GLN A 12 -30.68 -6.12 29.01
CA GLN A 12 -30.32 -5.20 30.10
C GLN A 12 -29.68 -3.91 29.55
N VAL A 13 -28.85 -4.00 28.50
CA VAL A 13 -28.24 -2.83 27.84
C VAL A 13 -29.29 -1.85 27.33
N ALA A 14 -30.42 -2.34 26.83
CA ALA A 14 -31.52 -1.48 26.36
C ALA A 14 -32.09 -0.56 27.45
N ARG A 15 -32.02 -0.98 28.72
CA ARG A 15 -32.55 -0.25 29.89
C ARG A 15 -31.56 0.75 30.50
N LEU A 16 -30.33 0.81 29.99
CA LEU A 16 -29.31 1.73 30.51
C LEU A 16 -29.64 3.19 30.19
N THR A 17 -29.41 4.06 31.18
CA THR A 17 -29.52 5.52 31.01
C THR A 17 -28.43 6.06 30.08
N LEU A 18 -28.57 7.29 29.59
CA LEU A 18 -27.55 7.93 28.75
C LEU A 18 -26.16 7.93 29.42
N HIS A 19 -26.09 8.26 30.72
CA HIS A 19 -24.82 8.24 31.47
C HIS A 19 -24.22 6.84 31.61
N GLN A 20 -25.05 5.81 31.85
CA GLN A 20 -24.58 4.43 31.94
C GLN A 20 -24.12 3.89 30.58
N ARG A 21 -24.77 4.30 29.48
CA ARG A 21 -24.33 3.99 28.12
C ARG A 21 -22.98 4.63 27.80
N GLU A 22 -22.78 5.88 28.19
CA GLU A 22 -21.51 6.61 28.07
C GLU A 22 -20.39 5.89 28.83
N LEU A 23 -20.65 5.47 30.08
CA LEU A 23 -19.69 4.74 30.91
C LEU A 23 -19.37 3.34 30.33
N LEU A 24 -20.40 2.61 29.88
CA LEU A 24 -20.23 1.31 29.24
C LEU A 24 -19.40 1.44 27.96
N ARG A 25 -19.67 2.45 27.12
CA ARG A 25 -18.88 2.74 25.92
C ARG A 25 -17.41 2.99 26.28
N LYS A 26 -17.14 3.91 27.23
CA LYS A 26 -15.77 4.18 27.70
C LYS A 26 -15.09 2.92 28.21
N ARG A 27 -15.82 2.06 28.95
CA ARG A 27 -15.26 0.80 29.46
C ARG A 27 -14.93 -0.16 28.32
N LEU A 28 -15.82 -0.33 27.34
CA LEU A 28 -15.57 -1.13 26.15
C LEU A 28 -14.37 -0.59 25.36
N ASP A 29 -14.27 0.72 25.18
CA ASP A 29 -13.12 1.36 24.51
C ASP A 29 -11.78 1.09 25.22
N THR A 30 -11.78 1.03 26.56
CA THR A 30 -10.58 0.67 27.35
C THR A 30 -10.24 -0.82 27.28
N LEU A 31 -11.25 -1.67 27.10
CA LEU A 31 -11.09 -3.12 26.98
C LEU A 31 -10.74 -3.55 25.55
N ASP A 32 -11.13 -2.74 24.56
CA ASP A 32 -10.76 -2.87 23.16
C ASP A 32 -9.26 -2.55 23.00
N GLY A 33 -8.45 -3.52 23.42
CA GLY A 33 -7.03 -3.56 23.14
C GLY A 33 -6.77 -3.54 21.63
N GLY A 34 -5.51 -3.33 21.25
CA GLY A 34 -5.13 -3.21 19.84
C GLY A 34 -5.63 -4.36 18.96
N GLU A 35 -5.71 -5.59 19.50
CA GLU A 35 -6.12 -6.76 18.73
C GLU A 35 -7.61 -6.73 18.37
N GLN A 36 -8.48 -6.32 19.29
CA GLN A 36 -9.92 -6.26 19.03
C GLN A 36 -10.25 -5.23 17.94
N LYS A 37 -9.54 -4.09 17.95
CA LYS A 37 -9.64 -3.08 16.88
C LYS A 37 -9.19 -3.63 15.52
N VAL A 38 -8.12 -4.42 15.50
CA VAL A 38 -7.63 -5.06 14.27
C VAL A 38 -8.66 -6.08 13.74
N LEU A 39 -9.22 -6.90 14.63
CA LEU A 39 -10.26 -7.87 14.27
C LEU A 39 -11.52 -7.17 13.74
N ALA A 40 -11.94 -6.08 14.37
CA ALA A 40 -13.08 -5.28 13.91
C ALA A 40 -12.86 -4.70 12.51
N VAL A 41 -11.64 -4.27 12.17
CA VAL A 41 -11.30 -3.83 10.80
C VAL A 41 -11.38 -4.99 9.81
N ILE A 42 -10.81 -6.16 10.16
CA ILE A 42 -10.78 -7.35 9.30
C ILE A 42 -12.17 -7.93 9.05
N GLU A 43 -13.05 -7.90 10.05
CA GLU A 43 -14.42 -8.44 9.96
C GLU A 43 -15.46 -7.35 9.64
N SER A 44 -15.02 -6.12 9.34
CA SER A 44 -15.94 -5.01 9.06
C SER A 44 -16.78 -5.28 7.82
N PRO A 45 -18.01 -4.75 7.69
CA PRO A 45 -18.83 -4.93 6.49
C PRO A 45 -18.19 -4.36 5.21
N ARG A 46 -17.20 -3.45 5.37
CA ARG A 46 -16.40 -2.91 4.27
C ARG A 46 -15.35 -3.91 3.76
N SER A 47 -14.95 -4.85 4.59
CA SER A 47 -14.15 -5.99 4.14
C SER A 47 -15.06 -6.92 3.35
N GLU A 48 -14.68 -7.22 2.10
CA GLU A 48 -15.42 -8.20 1.32
C GLU A 48 -15.34 -9.55 2.05
N HIS A 49 -16.47 -9.97 2.64
CA HIS A 49 -16.57 -11.33 3.14
C HIS A 49 -16.22 -12.31 2.01
N PRO A 50 -15.55 -13.43 2.31
CA PRO A 50 -15.15 -14.35 1.26
C PRO A 50 -16.37 -14.82 0.47
N ARG A 51 -16.47 -14.43 -0.80
CA ARG A 51 -17.55 -14.84 -1.71
C ARG A 51 -17.32 -16.23 -2.29
N SER A 52 -16.08 -16.72 -2.23
CA SER A 52 -15.66 -18.00 -2.79
C SER A 52 -14.56 -18.63 -1.95
N CYS A 53 -14.47 -19.96 -1.97
CA CYS A 53 -13.39 -20.70 -1.35
C CYS A 53 -12.04 -20.37 -2.03
N PRO A 54 -10.99 -20.02 -1.28
CA PRO A 54 -9.67 -19.74 -1.85
C PRO A 54 -8.93 -20.99 -2.37
N HIS A 55 -9.51 -22.19 -2.23
CA HIS A 55 -8.90 -23.45 -2.66
C HIS A 55 -9.54 -24.05 -3.91
N CYS A 56 -10.86 -23.93 -4.06
CA CYS A 56 -11.60 -24.52 -5.18
C CYS A 56 -12.57 -23.54 -5.85
N HIS A 57 -12.60 -22.27 -5.43
CA HIS A 57 -13.51 -21.24 -5.92
C HIS A 57 -15.02 -21.50 -5.74
N GLY A 58 -15.41 -22.58 -5.03
CA GLY A 58 -16.81 -22.85 -4.69
C GLY A 58 -17.43 -21.75 -3.82
N THR A 59 -18.69 -21.42 -4.07
CA THR A 59 -19.43 -20.32 -3.43
C THR A 59 -20.26 -20.77 -2.23
N GLU A 60 -20.45 -22.08 -2.05
CA GLU A 60 -21.16 -22.66 -0.91
C GLU A 60 -20.26 -22.72 0.33
N LEU A 61 -20.48 -21.78 1.24
CA LEU A 61 -19.64 -21.52 2.40
C LEU A 61 -20.44 -21.50 3.71
N ASP A 62 -20.05 -22.34 4.66
CA ASP A 62 -20.62 -22.38 6.00
C ASP A 62 -19.78 -21.60 7.01
N ARG A 63 -20.44 -20.94 7.96
CA ARG A 63 -19.78 -20.38 9.15
C ARG A 63 -19.43 -21.51 10.13
N HIS A 64 -18.15 -21.78 10.31
CA HIS A 64 -17.64 -22.93 11.08
C HIS A 64 -16.91 -22.49 12.37
N GLY A 65 -17.59 -21.67 13.17
CA GLY A 65 -17.08 -21.13 14.42
C GLY A 65 -16.02 -20.02 14.25
N GLN A 66 -15.35 -19.66 15.34
CA GLN A 66 -14.32 -18.62 15.35
C GLN A 66 -13.01 -19.15 15.91
N VAL A 67 -11.88 -18.68 15.36
CA VAL A 67 -10.53 -19.02 15.85
C VAL A 67 -9.69 -17.76 15.93
N SER A 68 -9.08 -17.51 17.09
CA SER A 68 -8.27 -16.30 17.35
C SER A 68 -9.00 -15.01 16.97
N GLY A 69 -10.29 -14.94 17.31
CA GLY A 69 -11.16 -13.79 17.09
C GLY A 69 -11.63 -13.55 15.65
N LEU A 70 -11.29 -14.43 14.70
CA LEU A 70 -11.73 -14.34 13.30
C LEU A 70 -12.80 -15.39 12.99
N GLN A 71 -13.73 -15.06 12.10
CA GLN A 71 -14.71 -15.99 11.57
C GLN A 71 -14.00 -17.04 10.70
N ARG A 72 -14.27 -18.32 11.01
CA ARG A 72 -13.82 -19.45 10.20
C ARG A 72 -14.95 -19.87 9.27
N TYR A 73 -14.61 -20.13 8.02
CA TYR A 73 -15.50 -20.63 6.99
C TYR A 73 -15.09 -22.05 6.61
N ARG A 74 -16.07 -22.88 6.23
CA ARG A 74 -15.85 -24.21 5.66
C ARG A 74 -16.52 -24.25 4.29
N CYS A 75 -15.77 -24.66 3.26
CA CYS A 75 -16.34 -24.86 1.93
C CYS A 75 -17.10 -26.17 1.87
N GLN A 76 -18.29 -26.19 1.26
CA GLN A 76 -19.05 -27.43 1.07
C GLN A 76 -18.47 -28.32 -0.02
N THR A 77 -17.88 -27.75 -1.07
CA THR A 77 -17.33 -28.51 -2.19
C THR A 77 -16.04 -29.24 -1.85
N CYS A 78 -15.06 -28.56 -1.21
CA CYS A 78 -13.75 -29.16 -0.91
C CYS A 78 -13.53 -29.46 0.58
N HIS A 79 -14.50 -29.16 1.44
CA HIS A 79 -14.47 -29.36 2.89
C HIS A 79 -13.32 -28.69 3.66
N ARG A 80 -12.48 -27.89 2.99
CA ARG A 80 -11.38 -27.15 3.63
C ARG A 80 -11.91 -25.95 4.41
N THR A 81 -11.20 -25.61 5.48
CA THR A 81 -11.50 -24.43 6.30
C THR A 81 -10.57 -23.27 5.99
N PHE A 82 -11.07 -22.06 6.10
CA PHE A 82 -10.32 -20.83 5.87
C PHE A 82 -10.92 -19.66 6.66
N ASN A 83 -10.27 -18.49 6.66
CA ASN A 83 -10.79 -17.27 7.27
C ASN A 83 -10.56 -16.07 6.34
N ALA A 84 -10.98 -14.88 6.76
CA ALA A 84 -10.83 -13.65 5.99
C ALA A 84 -9.37 -13.32 5.61
N LEU A 85 -8.38 -13.82 6.36
CA LEU A 85 -6.96 -13.60 6.06
C LEU A 85 -6.35 -14.69 5.18
N THR A 86 -7.04 -15.80 4.90
CA THR A 86 -6.49 -16.88 4.08
C THR A 86 -6.18 -16.37 2.67
N GLY A 87 -5.01 -16.73 2.14
CA GLY A 87 -4.53 -16.24 0.83
C GLY A 87 -3.94 -14.83 0.86
N THR A 88 -4.14 -14.06 1.94
CA THR A 88 -3.59 -12.70 2.05
C THR A 88 -2.14 -12.68 2.54
N THR A 89 -1.46 -11.57 2.29
CA THR A 89 -0.13 -11.32 2.88
C THR A 89 -0.18 -11.15 4.40
N LEU A 90 -1.34 -11.16 5.06
CA LEU A 90 -1.45 -11.08 6.52
C LEU A 90 -1.73 -12.45 7.18
N ALA A 91 -1.98 -13.49 6.39
CA ALA A 91 -2.24 -14.85 6.88
C ALA A 91 -1.18 -15.34 7.88
N ARG A 92 -1.59 -15.90 9.03
CA ARG A 92 -0.66 -16.46 10.05
C ARG A 92 0.35 -15.46 10.63
N LEU A 93 0.19 -14.17 10.39
CA LEU A 93 1.01 -13.16 11.03
C LEU A 93 0.61 -13.07 12.51
N ARG A 94 1.58 -12.95 13.41
CA ARG A 94 1.35 -12.88 14.87
C ARG A 94 1.30 -11.41 15.34
N LYS A 95 0.91 -11.21 16.61
CA LYS A 95 0.84 -9.90 17.29
C LYS A 95 -0.08 -8.91 16.56
N LYS A 96 -1.32 -9.35 16.32
CA LYS A 96 -2.36 -8.54 15.64
C LYS A 96 -2.55 -7.20 16.34
N ASP A 97 -2.47 -7.21 17.67
CA ASP A 97 -2.51 -6.03 18.54
C ASP A 97 -1.64 -4.86 18.10
N LYS A 98 -0.53 -5.14 17.40
CA LYS A 98 0.44 -4.12 16.99
C LYS A 98 0.34 -3.73 15.52
N TRP A 99 -0.54 -4.37 14.75
CA TRP A 99 -0.61 -4.17 13.29
C TRP A 99 -1.06 -2.76 12.94
N LEU A 100 -2.07 -2.21 13.62
CA LEU A 100 -2.54 -0.85 13.37
C LEU A 100 -1.43 0.17 13.66
N GLY A 101 -0.75 0.05 14.80
CA GLY A 101 0.40 0.89 15.13
C GLY A 101 1.53 0.76 14.11
N PHE A 102 1.81 -0.45 13.62
CA PHE A 102 2.80 -0.65 12.57
C PHE A 102 2.37 -0.07 11.21
N SER A 103 1.09 -0.18 10.86
CA SER A 103 0.55 0.43 9.62
C SER A 103 0.66 1.94 9.66
N ALA A 104 0.36 2.58 10.80
CA ALA A 104 0.55 4.02 10.99
C ALA A 104 2.02 4.42 10.85
N ALA A 105 2.95 3.64 11.42
CA ALA A 105 4.38 3.86 11.27
C ALA A 105 4.85 3.73 9.80
N LEU A 106 4.25 2.80 9.03
CA LEU A 106 4.53 2.66 7.60
C LEU A 106 4.03 3.85 6.79
N VAL A 107 2.80 4.30 7.03
CA VAL A 107 2.22 5.49 6.37
C VAL A 107 3.06 6.73 6.66
N ALA A 108 3.52 6.89 7.90
CA ALA A 108 4.43 7.96 8.30
C ALA A 108 5.88 7.77 7.82
N SER A 109 6.17 6.74 6.99
CA SER A 109 7.49 6.43 6.46
C SER A 109 8.59 6.30 7.54
N GLN A 110 8.23 5.85 8.73
CA GLN A 110 9.16 5.77 9.86
C GLN A 110 10.22 4.68 9.65
N PRO A 111 11.48 4.91 10.06
CA PRO A 111 12.50 3.86 10.05
C PRO A 111 12.12 2.68 10.95
N LEU A 112 12.48 1.46 10.53
CA LEU A 112 12.07 0.22 11.20
C LEU A 112 12.56 0.07 12.65
N ARG A 113 13.68 0.70 13.02
CA ARG A 113 14.25 0.60 14.38
C ARG A 113 13.40 1.39 15.39
N PRO A 114 13.13 2.69 15.18
CA PRO A 114 12.14 3.45 15.96
C PRO A 114 10.78 2.76 16.04
N ALA A 115 10.23 2.31 14.91
CA ALA A 115 8.93 1.62 14.90
C ALA A 115 8.95 0.33 15.73
N ALA A 116 10.04 -0.44 15.69
CA ALA A 116 10.22 -1.64 16.49
C ALA A 116 10.30 -1.33 17.99
N ALA A 117 11.01 -0.28 18.38
CA ALA A 117 11.11 0.18 19.76
C ALA A 117 9.76 0.66 20.29
N ALA A 118 9.05 1.52 19.54
CA ALA A 118 7.75 2.05 19.92
C ALA A 118 6.70 0.94 20.10
N LEU A 119 6.72 -0.07 19.22
CA LEU A 119 5.79 -1.21 19.29
C LEU A 119 6.30 -2.33 20.22
N GLN A 120 7.47 -2.20 20.84
CA GLN A 120 8.09 -3.24 21.68
C GLN A 120 8.12 -4.61 20.96
N VAL A 121 8.70 -4.63 19.77
CA VAL A 121 8.92 -5.85 18.98
C VAL A 121 10.35 -5.91 18.48
N HIS A 122 10.85 -7.12 18.22
CA HIS A 122 12.17 -7.28 17.66
C HIS A 122 12.25 -6.71 16.23
N ARG A 123 13.39 -6.09 15.88
CA ARG A 123 13.62 -5.48 14.56
C ARG A 123 13.36 -6.42 13.38
N ASN A 124 13.70 -7.71 13.51
CA ASN A 124 13.47 -8.67 12.44
C ASN A 124 11.97 -8.94 12.22
N THR A 125 11.14 -8.77 13.25
CA THR A 125 9.68 -8.86 13.16
C THR A 125 9.15 -7.69 12.34
N THR A 126 9.55 -6.45 12.61
CA THR A 126 9.13 -5.29 11.82
C THR A 126 9.63 -5.34 10.38
N LEU A 127 10.83 -5.86 10.15
CA LEU A 127 11.34 -6.10 8.79
C LEU A 127 10.45 -7.10 8.04
N ARG A 128 10.13 -8.25 8.65
CA ARG A 128 9.22 -9.24 8.07
C ARG A 128 7.84 -8.64 7.80
N TRP A 129 7.31 -7.87 8.75
CA TRP A 129 6.01 -7.20 8.59
C TRP A 129 6.03 -6.21 7.44
N ARG A 130 7.06 -5.38 7.34
CA ARG A 130 7.22 -4.44 6.22
C ARG A 130 7.10 -5.13 4.87
N HIS A 131 7.82 -6.24 4.68
CA HIS A 131 7.74 -6.98 3.41
C HIS A 131 6.32 -7.50 3.14
N ARG A 132 5.63 -8.03 4.15
CA ARG A 132 4.28 -8.56 3.99
C ARG A 132 3.25 -7.46 3.70
N PHE A 133 3.23 -6.40 4.51
CA PHE A 133 2.32 -5.26 4.33
C PHE A 133 2.53 -4.57 2.98
N LEU A 134 3.79 -4.25 2.62
CA LEU A 134 4.08 -3.60 1.34
C LEU A 134 3.77 -4.48 0.13
N ASN A 135 3.85 -5.81 0.26
CA ASN A 135 3.44 -6.70 -0.84
C ASN A 135 1.95 -6.59 -1.16
N SER A 136 1.09 -6.32 -0.16
CA SER A 136 -0.33 -6.04 -0.42
C SER A 136 -0.53 -4.67 -1.05
N VAL A 137 0.15 -3.64 -0.55
CA VAL A 137 0.03 -2.26 -1.08
C VAL A 137 0.50 -2.18 -2.54
N LYS A 138 1.47 -3.00 -2.94
CA LYS A 138 1.92 -3.06 -4.35
C LYS A 138 0.82 -3.40 -5.34
N ALA A 139 -0.21 -4.14 -4.93
CA ALA A 139 -1.33 -4.49 -5.79
C ALA A 139 -2.42 -3.41 -5.79
N ASP A 140 -2.44 -2.54 -4.78
CA ASP A 140 -3.37 -1.43 -4.64
C ASP A 140 -2.84 -0.22 -5.41
N ARG A 141 -2.99 -0.28 -6.74
CA ARG A 141 -2.53 0.75 -7.66
C ARG A 141 -3.70 1.25 -8.48
N PRO A 142 -3.80 2.57 -8.72
CA PRO A 142 -4.82 3.09 -9.63
C PRO A 142 -4.59 2.54 -11.03
N THR A 143 -5.67 2.19 -11.73
CA THR A 143 -5.60 1.66 -13.10
C THR A 143 -5.39 2.76 -14.13
N THR A 144 -5.83 3.98 -13.81
CA THR A 144 -5.84 5.11 -14.76
C THR A 144 -5.55 6.42 -14.02
N LEU A 145 -4.74 7.27 -14.62
CA LEU A 145 -4.49 8.65 -14.18
C LEU A 145 -5.27 9.59 -15.09
N GLN A 146 -6.03 10.51 -14.48
CA GLN A 146 -6.94 11.42 -15.19
C GLN A 146 -6.50 12.87 -15.03
N GLY A 147 -7.06 13.77 -15.84
CA GLY A 147 -6.81 15.21 -15.72
C GLY A 147 -5.34 15.60 -15.83
N ILE A 148 -4.86 16.47 -14.94
CA ILE A 148 -3.47 16.96 -14.96
C ILE A 148 -2.58 15.99 -14.17
N THR A 149 -1.68 15.33 -14.89
CA THR A 149 -0.71 14.37 -14.34
C THR A 149 0.70 14.91 -14.48
N GLU A 150 1.41 15.03 -13.38
CA GLU A 150 2.83 15.38 -13.33
C GLU A 150 3.67 14.10 -13.30
N ALA A 151 4.65 13.97 -14.17
CA ALA A 151 5.57 12.84 -14.19
C ALA A 151 7.03 13.30 -14.12
N ASP A 152 7.80 12.67 -13.25
CA ASP A 152 9.21 12.95 -13.07
C ASP A 152 10.01 11.67 -12.79
N GLU A 153 11.27 11.67 -13.23
CA GLU A 153 12.21 10.58 -13.00
C GLU A 153 13.19 10.92 -11.88
N THR A 154 13.30 10.03 -10.90
CA THR A 154 14.30 10.14 -9.84
C THR A 154 15.29 9.00 -9.91
N TYR A 155 16.58 9.33 -9.87
CA TYR A 155 17.66 8.36 -9.95
C TYR A 155 18.25 8.06 -8.58
N PHE A 156 18.23 6.79 -8.20
CA PHE A 156 18.80 6.32 -6.93
C PHE A 156 20.00 5.44 -7.19
N LEU A 157 21.07 5.57 -6.39
CA LEU A 157 22.16 4.60 -6.45
C LEU A 157 21.64 3.20 -6.12
N GLU A 158 21.91 2.25 -7.00
CA GLU A 158 21.42 0.89 -6.84
C GLU A 158 21.96 0.30 -5.52
N SER A 159 21.03 -0.03 -4.64
CA SER A 159 21.34 -0.72 -3.39
C SER A 159 20.98 -2.19 -3.51
N ARG A 160 21.97 -3.05 -3.77
CA ARG A 160 21.82 -4.52 -3.71
C ARG A 160 21.86 -5.02 -2.25
N LYS A 161 21.19 -4.31 -1.34
CA LYS A 161 21.22 -4.59 0.10
C LYS A 161 20.63 -5.97 0.38
N GLY A 162 21.39 -6.82 1.07
CA GLY A 162 21.00 -8.20 1.37
C GLY A 162 21.39 -9.22 0.30
N CYS A 163 21.93 -8.77 -0.85
CA CYS A 163 22.54 -9.66 -1.83
C CYS A 163 23.90 -10.14 -1.31
N ARG A 164 24.14 -11.46 -1.33
CA ARG A 164 25.40 -12.07 -0.88
C ARG A 164 26.47 -12.15 -1.96
N LYS A 165 26.08 -12.12 -3.24
CA LYS A 165 26.97 -12.19 -4.41
C LYS A 165 26.89 -10.86 -5.16
N LEU A 166 27.89 -10.00 -4.95
CA LEU A 166 27.99 -8.70 -5.60
C LEU A 166 29.13 -8.72 -6.61
N GLU A 167 28.89 -8.20 -7.81
CA GLU A 167 29.92 -7.96 -8.84
C GLU A 167 30.85 -6.78 -8.48
N ARG A 168 30.52 -6.03 -7.41
CA ARG A 168 31.25 -4.85 -6.94
C ARG A 168 31.29 -4.80 -5.41
N PRO A 169 32.20 -4.02 -4.81
CA PRO A 169 32.20 -3.81 -3.37
C PRO A 169 30.85 -3.30 -2.83
N ALA A 170 30.54 -3.68 -1.59
CA ALA A 170 29.34 -3.25 -0.91
C ALA A 170 29.36 -1.73 -0.66
N ARG A 171 28.29 -1.03 -1.03
CA ARG A 171 28.15 0.41 -0.76
C ARG A 171 27.74 0.66 0.69
N ARG A 172 28.32 1.71 1.28
CA ARG A 172 27.88 2.27 2.56
C ARG A 172 26.78 3.32 2.33
N ARG A 173 26.03 3.64 3.38
CA ARG A 173 25.01 4.70 3.34
C ARG A 173 25.67 6.04 2.98
N GLY A 174 25.04 6.82 2.10
CA GLY A 174 25.59 8.10 1.64
C GLY A 174 26.75 7.98 0.64
N GLY A 175 27.00 6.79 0.10
CA GLY A 175 27.99 6.60 -0.97
C GLY A 175 27.63 7.41 -2.23
N LYS A 176 28.65 7.73 -3.03
CA LYS A 176 28.53 8.43 -4.31
C LYS A 176 28.65 7.45 -5.48
N ALA A 177 28.21 7.86 -6.67
CA ALA A 177 28.50 7.15 -7.91
C ALA A 177 30.02 7.16 -8.18
N GLY A 178 30.54 6.13 -8.84
CA GLY A 178 31.93 6.11 -9.31
C GLY A 178 32.15 7.03 -10.51
N LYS A 179 31.09 7.29 -11.30
CA LYS A 179 31.13 8.12 -12.50
C LYS A 179 30.39 9.45 -12.28
N PRO A 180 30.84 10.55 -12.89
CA PRO A 180 30.06 11.78 -12.96
C PRO A 180 28.83 11.55 -13.86
N GLY A 181 27.69 12.17 -13.52
CA GLY A 181 26.44 12.08 -14.29
C GLY A 181 25.64 10.80 -14.06
N LEU A 182 24.67 10.55 -14.96
CA LEU A 182 23.84 9.35 -14.98
C LEU A 182 24.63 8.18 -15.56
N SER A 183 24.49 7.02 -14.93
CA SER A 183 25.21 5.80 -15.30
C SER A 183 24.41 4.56 -14.89
N ASN A 184 24.88 3.39 -15.29
CA ASN A 184 24.27 2.11 -14.92
C ASN A 184 24.43 1.78 -13.41
N GLU A 185 25.04 2.67 -12.62
CA GLU A 185 25.06 2.58 -11.15
C GLU A 185 23.79 3.12 -10.50
N GLN A 186 23.01 3.95 -11.22
CA GLN A 186 21.73 4.46 -10.78
C GLN A 186 20.57 3.61 -11.33
N VAL A 187 19.56 3.40 -10.49
CA VAL A 187 18.24 2.89 -10.89
C VAL A 187 17.32 4.08 -11.10
N CYS A 188 16.65 4.11 -12.25
CA CYS A 188 15.63 5.10 -12.56
C CYS A 188 14.29 4.67 -11.96
N VAL A 189 13.66 5.57 -11.20
CA VAL A 189 12.30 5.42 -10.71
C VAL A 189 11.47 6.54 -11.31
N LEU A 190 10.52 6.17 -12.17
CA LEU A 190 9.53 7.10 -12.72
C LEU A 190 8.37 7.20 -11.74
N VAL A 191 7.95 8.41 -11.42
CA VAL A 191 6.74 8.66 -10.61
C VAL A 191 5.82 9.55 -11.39
N ALA A 192 4.57 9.14 -11.56
CA ALA A 192 3.49 9.94 -12.12
C ALA A 192 2.44 10.18 -11.04
N ARG A 193 2.03 11.43 -10.86
CA ARG A 193 1.06 11.84 -9.87
C ARG A 193 0.02 12.76 -10.49
N GLU A 194 -1.24 12.38 -10.31
CA GLU A 194 -2.39 13.20 -10.64
C GLU A 194 -2.68 14.20 -9.50
N ARG A 195 -3.22 15.38 -9.84
CA ARG A 195 -3.61 16.42 -8.86
C ARG A 195 -4.63 15.97 -7.82
N THR A 196 -5.48 14.99 -8.11
CA THR A 196 -6.44 14.41 -7.15
C THR A 196 -5.76 13.53 -6.10
N GLY A 197 -4.48 13.20 -6.28
CA GLY A 197 -3.65 12.45 -5.34
C GLY A 197 -3.30 11.04 -5.79
N GLN A 198 -3.89 10.55 -6.89
CA GLN A 198 -3.52 9.24 -7.45
C GLN A 198 -2.06 9.25 -7.90
N THR A 199 -1.31 8.21 -7.52
CA THR A 199 0.13 8.12 -7.78
C THR A 199 0.48 6.75 -8.32
N LEU A 200 1.33 6.71 -9.34
CA LEU A 200 1.94 5.52 -9.90
C LEU A 200 3.45 5.67 -9.94
N ASP A 201 4.15 4.57 -9.67
CA ASP A 201 5.61 4.51 -9.68
C ASP A 201 6.12 3.29 -10.45
N TRP A 202 7.17 3.45 -11.25
CA TRP A 202 7.80 2.37 -12.00
C TRP A 202 9.29 2.34 -11.75
N VAL A 203 9.82 1.13 -11.61
CA VAL A 203 11.27 0.90 -11.58
C VAL A 203 11.72 0.60 -13.01
N MET A 204 12.30 1.59 -13.68
CA MET A 204 12.58 1.57 -15.12
C MET A 204 13.90 0.87 -15.49
N GLY A 205 14.63 0.36 -14.50
CA GLY A 205 15.92 -0.30 -14.69
C GLY A 205 17.11 0.61 -14.37
N ARG A 206 18.28 0.29 -14.91
CA ARG A 206 19.55 0.98 -14.61
C ARG A 206 19.92 1.95 -15.72
N GLY A 207 20.51 3.08 -15.36
CA GLY A 207 20.96 4.08 -16.32
C GLY A 207 19.83 5.00 -16.78
N GLN A 208 20.12 5.77 -17.83
CA GLN A 208 19.19 6.76 -18.38
C GLN A 208 17.98 6.08 -19.03
N MET A 209 16.79 6.59 -18.72
CA MET A 209 15.55 6.13 -19.32
C MET A 209 15.39 6.66 -20.75
N SER A 210 14.96 5.79 -21.66
CA SER A 210 14.64 6.14 -23.04
C SER A 210 13.22 6.69 -23.19
N LYS A 211 12.96 7.40 -24.30
CA LYS A 211 11.61 7.89 -24.62
C LYS A 211 10.59 6.77 -24.82
N ALA A 212 11.02 5.65 -25.41
CA ALA A 212 10.15 4.50 -25.66
C ALA A 212 9.71 3.84 -24.35
N GLU A 213 10.62 3.72 -23.39
CA GLU A 213 10.30 3.20 -22.05
C GLU A 213 9.34 4.11 -21.30
N LEU A 214 9.56 5.44 -21.34
CA LEU A 214 8.65 6.42 -20.76
C LEU A 214 7.25 6.33 -21.37
N ALA A 215 7.17 6.29 -22.70
CA ALA A 215 5.90 6.16 -23.42
C ALA A 215 5.18 4.85 -23.06
N SER A 216 5.90 3.73 -23.03
CA SER A 216 5.34 2.42 -22.66
C SER A 216 4.77 2.41 -21.24
N ALA A 217 5.47 3.03 -20.28
CA ALA A 217 5.02 3.11 -18.90
C ALA A 217 3.75 3.97 -18.73
N LEU A 218 3.66 5.10 -19.43
CA LEU A 218 2.58 6.08 -19.23
C LEU A 218 1.37 5.88 -20.15
N GLN A 219 1.55 5.45 -21.40
CA GLN A 219 0.45 5.34 -22.38
C GLN A 219 -0.65 4.38 -21.94
N SER A 220 -0.29 3.31 -21.23
CA SER A 220 -1.26 2.31 -20.76
C SER A 220 -2.13 2.78 -19.60
N VAL A 221 -1.74 3.86 -18.91
CA VAL A 221 -2.39 4.33 -17.68
C VAL A 221 -2.95 5.75 -17.79
N LEU A 222 -2.52 6.57 -18.75
CA LEU A 222 -3.06 7.91 -18.95
C LEU A 222 -4.43 7.83 -19.65
N ALA A 223 -5.42 8.55 -19.12
CA ALA A 223 -6.67 8.77 -19.82
C ALA A 223 -6.45 9.56 -21.12
N LYS A 224 -7.35 9.38 -22.10
CA LYS A 224 -7.22 10.03 -23.42
C LYS A 224 -7.21 11.55 -23.37
N ASP A 225 -7.85 12.13 -22.37
CA ASP A 225 -7.99 13.56 -22.12
C ASP A 225 -7.01 14.07 -21.04
N ALA A 226 -6.10 13.23 -20.55
CA ALA A 226 -5.14 13.61 -19.54
C ALA A 226 -4.05 14.56 -20.11
N LEU A 227 -3.72 15.60 -19.35
CA LEU A 227 -2.61 16.50 -19.62
C LEU A 227 -1.39 16.02 -18.84
N LEU A 228 -0.39 15.50 -19.55
CA LEU A 228 0.90 15.13 -18.97
C LEU A 228 1.83 16.36 -18.87
N VAL A 229 2.36 16.61 -17.68
CA VAL A 229 3.37 17.62 -17.41
C VAL A 229 4.64 16.91 -16.96
N SER A 230 5.73 17.05 -17.70
CA SER A 230 7.04 16.51 -17.31
C SER A 230 8.12 17.57 -17.50
N PRO A 231 9.20 17.54 -16.69
CA PRO A 231 10.34 18.40 -16.92
C PRO A 231 10.95 18.10 -18.30
N PRO A 232 11.69 19.06 -18.89
CA PRO A 232 12.43 18.82 -20.12
C PRO A 232 13.50 17.76 -19.87
N CYS A 233 13.17 16.50 -20.13
CA CYS A 233 14.14 15.43 -20.20
C CYS A 233 15.14 15.79 -21.32
N GLN A 234 16.45 15.64 -21.09
CA GLN A 234 17.49 15.85 -22.13
C GLN A 234 17.17 15.04 -23.40
N THR A 235 16.45 13.94 -23.25
CA THR A 235 15.74 13.20 -24.28
C THR A 235 14.35 13.82 -24.52
N SER A 236 14.30 14.88 -25.34
CA SER A 236 13.11 15.72 -25.60
C SER A 236 11.73 15.03 -25.64
N CYS A 237 10.87 15.34 -24.67
CA CYS A 237 9.45 14.94 -24.62
C CYS A 237 8.53 15.80 -25.50
N ARG A 238 9.00 16.28 -26.67
CA ARG A 238 8.11 17.02 -27.59
C ARG A 238 7.07 16.12 -28.27
N SER A 239 7.33 14.81 -28.38
CA SER A 239 6.44 13.87 -29.06
C SER A 239 5.42 13.17 -28.14
N ILE A 240 5.57 13.23 -26.81
CA ILE A 240 4.58 12.68 -25.87
C ILE A 240 3.52 13.74 -25.51
N MET A 241 3.78 15.03 -25.75
CA MET A 241 2.85 16.12 -25.44
C MET A 241 1.74 16.38 -26.48
N ILE A 242 1.53 15.50 -27.47
CA ILE A 242 0.42 15.67 -28.42
C ILE A 242 -0.21 14.32 -28.75
N ALA A 243 -1.03 13.79 -27.84
CA ALA A 243 -2.21 13.05 -28.26
C ALA A 243 -3.34 14.09 -28.41
N GLU A 244 -3.50 14.59 -29.63
CA GLU A 244 -4.62 15.36 -30.18
C GLU A 244 -5.27 16.45 -29.29
N LYS A 245 -4.80 17.70 -29.43
CA LYS A 245 -5.71 18.86 -29.34
C LYS A 245 -6.14 19.26 -30.75
N PRO A 246 -7.43 19.46 -31.07
CA PRO A 246 -7.78 20.39 -32.11
C PRO A 246 -7.50 21.81 -31.57
N GLN A 247 -6.53 22.48 -32.20
CA GLN A 247 -6.35 23.93 -32.28
C GLN A 247 -6.55 24.77 -30.99
N ARG A 248 -5.44 25.10 -30.31
CA ARG A 248 -4.98 26.50 -30.10
C ARG A 248 -3.76 26.53 -29.17
N SER A 249 -2.75 27.24 -29.67
CA SER A 249 -1.43 27.50 -29.13
C SER A 249 -1.42 28.34 -27.86
N THR A 250 -0.69 27.93 -26.84
CA THR A 250 0.08 28.87 -25.98
C THR A 250 1.18 28.09 -25.27
N ILE A 251 2.43 28.29 -25.72
CA ILE A 251 3.64 27.83 -25.04
C ILE A 251 4.07 28.99 -24.14
N TYR A 252 4.14 28.77 -22.83
CA TYR A 252 4.81 29.70 -21.91
C TYR A 252 6.24 29.21 -21.68
N ASP A 253 7.19 29.89 -22.33
CA ASP A 253 8.63 29.74 -22.08
C ASP A 253 9.05 30.85 -21.10
N LYS A 254 9.36 30.50 -19.84
CA LYS A 254 9.91 31.46 -18.88
C LYS A 254 11.43 31.53 -19.03
N LYS A 255 11.91 32.43 -19.89
CA LYS A 255 13.28 32.95 -19.86
C LYS A 255 13.33 34.43 -20.27
N SER A 256 13.43 35.31 -19.30
CA SER A 256 14.17 36.59 -19.33
C SER A 256 13.97 37.33 -17.99
N SER A 257 15.06 37.56 -17.24
CA SER A 257 15.78 38.84 -17.18
C SER A 257 14.97 39.92 -16.45
N PHE A 258 15.22 40.11 -15.16
CA PHE A 258 14.86 41.33 -14.45
C PHE A 258 16.00 42.36 -14.60
N PRO A 259 15.70 43.66 -14.73
CA PRO A 259 16.68 44.74 -14.81
C PRO A 259 17.47 44.91 -13.51
#